data_AF-A0A7V3RSX3-F1
#
_entry.id   AF-A0A7V3RSX3-F1
#
_cell.length_a   1.000
_cell.length_b   1.000
_cell.length_c   1.000
_cell.angle_alpha   90.00
_cell.angle_beta   90.00
_cell.angle_gamma   90.00
#
_symmetry.space_group_name_H-M   'P 1'
#
loop_
_entity.id
_entity.type
_entity.pdbx_description
1 polymer ?
#
loop_
_entity_poly.entity_id
_entity_poly.type
_entity_poly.pdbx_seq_one_letter_code
_entity_poly.pdbx_strand_id
1 'polypeptide(L)'
;MVGSVVAKCREHLHPGIPNYIAVTDPGRQGIDVFSFGSAYLGPSTHPFIFAGDPSDPKFQVPNLLPNPNVAPCLSERLKLRAELDAVSPQIDAGTTMTALDASRERAVELLRSSVANKAFDLRQEPQKLRDRYGMHAWGQRCLLARRLVEHGA
;
A
#
# COMPACT_ATOMS: atom_id res chain seq x y z
N MET A 1 -1.05 11.53 12.15
CA MET A 1 0.22 12.30 12.05
C MET A 1 1.45 11.56 12.54
N VAL A 2 1.42 10.78 13.63
CA VAL A 2 2.63 10.01 14.04
C VAL A 2 3.10 9.03 12.95
N GLY A 3 2.15 8.36 12.28
CA GLY A 3 2.48 7.41 11.20
C GLY A 3 3.22 8.04 10.01
N SER A 4 2.85 9.26 9.61
CA SER A 4 3.54 9.95 8.50
C SER A 4 4.95 10.42 8.88
N VAL A 5 5.18 10.81 10.14
CA VAL A 5 6.53 11.11 10.64
C VAL A 5 7.41 9.86 10.62
N VAL A 6 6.90 8.72 11.12
CA VAL A 6 7.64 7.45 11.09
C VAL A 6 7.93 7.01 9.66
N ALA A 7 6.96 7.15 8.75
CA ALA A 7 7.14 6.85 7.33
C ALA A 7 8.24 7.71 6.71
N LYS A 8 8.32 8.99 7.06
CA LYS A 8 9.39 9.90 6.61
C LYS A 8 10.75 9.49 7.14
N CYS A 9 10.85 9.17 8.43
CA CYS A 9 12.11 8.70 9.03
C CYS A 9 12.60 7.38 8.41
N ARG A 10 11.67 6.53 7.97
CA ARG A 10 11.93 5.23 7.34
C ARG A 10 11.93 5.28 5.81
N GLU A 11 12.00 6.46 5.19
CA GLU A 11 11.88 6.58 3.72
C GLU A 11 12.97 5.83 2.94
N HIS A 12 14.11 5.56 3.58
CA HIS A 12 15.24 4.81 3.01
C HIS A 12 15.03 3.27 3.04
N LEU A 13 13.99 2.78 3.74
CA LEU A 13 13.66 1.37 3.81
C LEU A 13 12.62 1.04 2.72
N HIS A 14 13.05 0.22 1.76
CA HIS A 14 12.21 -0.25 0.65
C HIS A 14 12.09 -1.79 0.67
N PRO A 15 11.32 -2.37 1.60
CA PRO A 15 11.12 -3.81 1.69
C PRO A 15 10.12 -4.36 0.64
N GLY A 16 9.72 -3.53 -0.34
CA GLY A 16 8.63 -3.87 -1.28
C GLY A 16 7.24 -3.82 -0.66
N ILE A 17 7.08 -3.17 0.51
CA ILE A 17 5.83 -2.91 1.23
C ILE A 17 5.85 -1.46 1.75
N PRO A 18 4.74 -0.71 1.76
CA PRO A 18 4.67 0.64 2.29
C PRO A 18 4.94 0.70 3.80
N ASN A 19 5.70 1.72 4.20
CA ASN A 19 6.05 1.98 5.61
C ASN A 19 4.89 2.59 6.43
N TYR A 20 3.75 2.90 5.79
CA TYR A 20 2.56 3.38 6.47
C TYR A 20 1.31 2.80 5.81
N ILE A 21 0.60 1.95 6.56
CA ILE A 21 -0.58 1.23 6.11
C ILE A 21 -1.71 1.48 7.12
N ALA A 22 -2.92 1.71 6.63
CA ALA A 22 -4.10 1.84 7.47
C ALA A 22 -5.25 0.99 6.93
N VAL A 23 -5.90 0.23 7.82
CA VAL A 23 -7.07 -0.59 7.50
C VAL A 23 -8.30 0.09 8.08
N THR A 24 -9.31 0.30 7.26
CA THR A 24 -10.58 0.90 7.67
C THR A 24 -11.75 -0.06 7.47
N ASP A 25 -12.86 0.25 8.13
CA ASP A 25 -14.12 -0.45 7.86
C ASP A 25 -14.62 -0.08 6.46
N PRO A 26 -15.34 -1.00 5.77
CA PRO A 26 -15.97 -0.71 4.49
C PRO A 26 -16.77 0.60 4.51
N GLY A 27 -16.52 1.46 3.52
CA GLY A 27 -17.17 2.76 3.39
C GLY A 27 -16.45 3.91 4.10
N ARG A 28 -15.37 3.62 4.85
CA ARG A 28 -14.57 4.65 5.54
C ARG A 28 -13.24 4.98 4.87
N GLN A 29 -12.87 4.29 3.79
CA GLN A 29 -11.59 4.49 3.10
C GLN A 29 -11.40 5.88 2.49
N GLY A 30 -12.51 6.56 2.13
CA GLY A 30 -12.48 7.92 1.59
C GLY A 30 -12.68 9.01 2.64
N ILE A 31 -12.85 8.63 3.90
CA ILE A 31 -13.03 9.60 4.99
C ILE A 31 -11.64 10.05 5.43
N ASP A 32 -11.30 11.28 5.09
CA ASP A 32 -10.12 11.95 5.64
C ASP A 32 -10.36 12.26 7.11
N VAL A 33 -10.03 11.30 7.97
CA VAL A 33 -9.92 11.57 9.40
C VAL A 33 -8.58 12.27 9.63
N PHE A 34 -8.64 13.42 10.32
CA PHE A 34 -7.48 14.28 10.64
C PHE A 34 -6.25 13.52 11.18
N SER A 35 -6.45 12.33 11.74
CA SER A 35 -5.40 11.46 12.28
C SER A 35 -4.57 10.71 11.23
N PHE A 36 -5.05 10.51 9.99
CA PHE A 36 -4.38 9.70 8.96
C PHE A 36 -3.73 10.50 7.81
N GLY A 37 -3.64 11.82 7.94
CA GLY A 37 -2.99 12.66 6.92
C GLY A 37 -1.44 12.65 6.96
N SER A 38 -0.86 13.09 5.84
CA SER A 38 0.58 13.37 5.68
C SER A 38 1.03 14.68 6.34
N ALA A 39 0.10 15.48 6.89
CA ALA A 39 0.39 16.80 7.43
C ALA A 39 1.20 17.65 6.44
N TYR A 40 2.25 18.34 6.90
CA TYR A 40 3.15 19.14 6.06
C TYR A 40 4.28 18.32 5.40
N LEU A 41 4.34 16.99 5.60
CA LEU A 41 5.42 16.14 5.08
C LEU A 41 5.25 15.75 3.61
N GLY A 42 4.10 16.10 3.02
CA GLY A 42 3.80 15.92 1.60
C GLY A 42 3.14 14.58 1.25
N PRO A 43 2.68 14.41 0.00
CA PRO A 43 1.85 13.26 -0.38
C PRO A 43 2.59 11.92 -0.31
N SER A 44 3.93 11.94 -0.33
CA SER A 44 4.76 10.75 -0.26
C SER A 44 4.62 9.98 1.05
N THR A 45 4.30 10.65 2.15
CA THR A 45 4.13 10.04 3.48
C THR A 45 2.67 9.72 3.80
N HIS A 46 1.78 9.81 2.81
CA HIS A 46 0.37 9.48 2.99
C HIS A 46 0.22 7.96 3.18
N PRO A 47 -0.64 7.48 4.10
CA PRO A 47 -0.82 6.05 4.32
C PRO A 47 -1.40 5.36 3.09
N PHE A 48 -1.00 4.10 2.91
CA PHE A 48 -1.73 3.18 2.07
C PHE A 48 -3.00 2.72 2.81
N ILE A 49 -4.13 3.32 2.45
CA ILE A 49 -5.43 3.02 3.06
C ILE A 49 -6.18 2.00 2.22
N PHE A 50 -6.64 0.91 2.84
CA PHE A 50 -7.62 0.02 2.23
C PHE A 50 -8.74 -0.30 3.23
N ALA A 51 -9.90 -0.63 2.68
CA ALA A 51 -11.04 -1.06 3.48
C ALA A 51 -11.25 -2.57 3.38
N GLY A 52 -11.71 -3.15 4.47
CA GLY A 52 -12.22 -4.50 4.51
C GLY A 52 -12.09 -5.15 5.88
N ASP A 53 -12.65 -6.35 5.95
CA ASP A 53 -12.59 -7.19 7.14
C ASP A 53 -11.69 -8.41 6.87
N PRO A 54 -10.47 -8.46 7.45
CA PRO A 54 -9.57 -9.59 7.27
C PRO A 54 -10.07 -10.91 7.87
N SER A 55 -11.19 -10.90 8.61
CA SER A 55 -11.85 -12.13 9.06
C SER A 55 -12.71 -12.80 7.99
N ASP A 56 -13.14 -12.07 6.97
CA ASP A 56 -13.88 -12.65 5.84
C ASP A 56 -12.92 -13.47 4.94
N PRO A 57 -13.19 -14.75 4.65
CA PRO A 57 -12.38 -15.54 3.72
C PRO A 57 -12.30 -14.97 2.29
N LYS A 58 -13.23 -14.10 1.90
CA LYS A 58 -13.23 -13.38 0.61
C LYS A 58 -12.42 -12.09 0.65
N PHE A 59 -11.88 -11.72 1.80
CA PHE A 59 -11.08 -10.52 1.95
C PHE A 59 -9.85 -10.60 1.05
N GLN A 60 -9.74 -9.60 0.18
CA GLN A 60 -8.57 -9.37 -0.65
C GLN A 60 -8.28 -7.89 -0.61
N VAL A 61 -7.01 -7.55 -0.43
CA VAL A 61 -6.60 -6.16 -0.55
C VAL A 61 -6.73 -5.75 -2.02
N PRO A 62 -7.47 -4.66 -2.32
CA PRO A 62 -7.70 -4.24 -3.69
C PRO A 62 -6.39 -4.02 -4.43
N ASN A 63 -6.34 -4.45 -5.70
CA ASN A 63 -5.25 -4.20 -6.64
C ASN A 63 -3.86 -4.74 -6.22
N LEU A 64 -3.74 -5.74 -5.35
CA LEU A 64 -2.44 -6.39 -5.07
C LEU A 64 -2.18 -7.65 -5.91
N LEU A 65 -3.24 -8.31 -6.39
CA LEU A 65 -3.13 -9.42 -7.32
C LEU A 65 -3.07 -8.87 -8.75
N PRO A 66 -1.90 -8.92 -9.44
CA PRO A 66 -1.84 -8.57 -10.84
C PRO A 66 -2.75 -9.54 -11.61
N ASN A 67 -3.84 -9.03 -12.17
CA ASN A 67 -4.63 -9.82 -13.09
C ASN A 67 -3.74 -10.10 -14.32
N PRO A 68 -3.45 -11.37 -14.64
CA PRO A 68 -2.49 -11.74 -15.67
C PRO A 68 -2.86 -11.19 -17.05
N ASN A 69 -4.14 -10.91 -17.30
CA ASN A 69 -4.61 -10.33 -18.55
C ASN A 69 -4.25 -8.85 -18.72
N VAL A 70 -3.88 -8.15 -17.63
CA VAL A 70 -3.64 -6.70 -17.62
C VAL A 70 -2.15 -6.36 -17.43
N ALA A 71 -1.33 -7.33 -17.02
CA ALA A 71 0.11 -7.14 -16.83
C ALA A 71 0.87 -6.71 -18.11
N PRO A 72 0.55 -7.23 -19.33
CA PRO A 72 1.18 -6.77 -20.56
C PRO A 72 0.83 -5.30 -20.86
N CYS A 73 -0.46 -4.96 -20.81
CA CYS A 73 -0.96 -3.60 -21.03
C CYS A 73 -0.37 -2.60 -20.04
N LEU A 74 -0.18 -2.99 -18.78
CA LEU A 74 0.46 -2.13 -17.76
C LEU A 74 1.91 -1.81 -18.14
N SER A 75 2.65 -2.80 -18.62
CA SER A 75 4.06 -2.65 -19.00
C SER A 75 4.23 -1.73 -20.21
N GLU A 76 3.36 -1.86 -21.21
CA GLU A 76 3.33 -0.97 -22.39
C GLU A 76 2.97 0.47 -21.99
N ARG A 77 1.97 0.64 -21.12
CA ARG A 77 1.56 1.97 -20.66
C ARG A 77 2.67 2.68 -19.88
N LEU A 78 3.43 1.95 -19.06
CA LEU A 78 4.58 2.52 -18.33
C LEU A 78 5.71 2.94 -19.28
N LYS A 79 5.97 2.15 -20.34
CA LYS A 79 6.97 2.49 -21.36
C LYS A 79 6.59 3.74 -22.15
N LEU A 80 5.37 3.77 -22.70
CA LEU A 80 4.88 4.92 -23.47
C LEU A 80 4.90 6.20 -22.63
N ARG A 81 4.58 6.09 -21.34
CA ARG A 81 4.66 7.23 -20.43
C ARG A 81 6.09 7.72 -20.25
N ALA A 82 7.05 6.83 -19.98
CA ALA A 82 8.45 7.21 -19.84
C ALA A 82 8.99 7.89 -21.10
N GLU A 83 8.54 7.46 -22.28
CA GLU A 83 8.84 8.12 -23.56
C GLU A 83 8.22 9.52 -23.66
N LEU A 84 6.98 9.71 -23.20
CA LEU A 84 6.33 11.02 -23.18
C LEU A 84 6.98 11.99 -22.18
N ASP A 85 7.30 11.50 -20.98
CA ASP A 85 7.97 12.27 -19.92
C ASP A 85 9.36 12.74 -20.40
N ALA A 86 10.07 11.93 -21.20
CA ALA A 86 11.35 12.29 -21.80
C ALA A 86 11.28 13.43 -22.84
N VAL A 87 10.11 13.66 -23.44
CA VAL A 87 9.90 14.70 -24.48
C VAL A 87 9.52 16.05 -23.87
N SER A 88 8.93 16.10 -22.68
CA SER A 88 8.47 17.35 -22.04
C SER A 88 9.04 17.64 -20.64
N PRO A 89 10.38 17.58 -20.42
CA PRO A 89 10.96 17.89 -19.11
C PRO A 89 10.73 19.32 -18.64
N GLN A 90 10.33 20.24 -19.52
CA GLN A 90 10.13 21.66 -19.23
C GLN A 90 8.74 22.00 -18.65
N ILE A 91 7.77 21.08 -18.69
CA ILE A 91 6.41 21.28 -18.18
C ILE A 91 6.25 20.72 -16.74
N ASP A 92 7.18 19.87 -16.29
CA ASP A 92 7.06 19.01 -15.10
C ASP A 92 7.68 19.54 -13.79
N ALA A 93 8.20 20.77 -13.75
CA ALA A 93 8.92 21.31 -12.58
C ALA A 93 8.03 21.69 -11.37
N GLY A 94 6.82 21.13 -11.23
CA GLY A 94 5.90 21.39 -10.12
C GLY A 94 5.99 20.32 -9.02
N THR A 95 6.03 20.74 -7.75
CA THR A 95 6.08 19.87 -6.55
C THR A 95 4.97 18.80 -6.50
N THR A 96 3.82 19.09 -7.10
CA THR A 96 2.69 18.16 -7.18
C THR A 96 2.96 16.99 -8.13
N MET A 97 3.66 17.21 -9.24
CA MET A 97 3.92 16.16 -10.23
C MET A 97 4.92 15.13 -9.69
N THR A 98 6.00 15.61 -9.05
CA THR A 98 6.99 14.75 -8.37
C THR A 98 6.37 13.85 -7.29
N ALA A 99 5.33 14.33 -6.60
CA ALA A 99 4.66 13.55 -5.58
C ALA A 99 3.74 12.46 -6.16
N LEU A 100 3.11 12.75 -7.30
CA LEU A 100 2.31 11.78 -8.06
C LEU A 100 3.19 10.66 -8.63
N ASP A 101 4.38 11.00 -9.12
CA ASP A 101 5.33 10.03 -9.63
C ASP A 101 5.84 9.09 -8.53
N ALA A 102 6.27 9.64 -7.39
CA ALA A 102 6.73 8.82 -6.27
C ALA A 102 5.62 7.89 -5.73
N SER A 103 4.36 8.33 -5.77
CA SER A 103 3.22 7.50 -5.37
C SER A 103 2.94 6.39 -6.38
N ARG A 104 3.10 6.69 -7.67
CA ARG A 104 2.92 5.72 -8.76
C ARG A 104 4.02 4.67 -8.78
N GLU A 105 5.28 5.06 -8.61
CA GLU A 105 6.41 4.13 -8.51
C GLU A 105 6.21 3.12 -7.38
N ARG A 106 5.81 3.59 -6.20
CA ARG A 106 5.46 2.72 -5.06
C ARG A 106 4.30 1.77 -5.39
N ALA A 107 3.29 2.23 -6.12
CA ALA A 107 2.18 1.37 -6.54
C ALA A 107 2.65 0.27 -7.52
N VAL A 108 3.56 0.59 -8.45
CA VAL A 108 4.14 -0.39 -9.38
C VAL A 108 5.04 -1.39 -8.65
N GLU A 109 5.84 -0.92 -7.68
CA GLU A 109 6.66 -1.77 -6.84
C GLU A 109 5.80 -2.75 -6.03
N LEU A 110 4.74 -2.26 -5.40
CA LEU A 110 3.74 -3.07 -4.69
C LEU A 110 3.13 -4.16 -5.57
N LEU A 111 2.71 -3.81 -6.78
CA LEU A 111 2.12 -4.73 -7.76
C LEU A 111 3.10 -5.82 -8.20
N ARG A 112 4.39 -5.48 -8.30
CA ARG A 112 5.45 -6.41 -8.69
C ARG A 112 5.98 -7.22 -7.51
N SER A 113 5.75 -6.76 -6.29
CA SER A 113 6.27 -7.37 -5.06
C SER A 113 5.48 -8.64 -4.71
N SER A 114 6.14 -9.79 -4.92
CA SER A 114 5.65 -11.06 -4.38
C SER A 114 5.66 -11.07 -2.83
N VAL A 115 6.48 -10.21 -2.21
CA VAL A 115 6.58 -10.04 -0.76
C VAL A 115 5.31 -9.38 -0.21
N ALA A 116 4.81 -8.32 -0.87
CA ALA A 116 3.56 -7.68 -0.49
C ALA A 116 2.39 -8.69 -0.53
N ASN A 117 2.26 -9.43 -1.63
CA ASN A 117 1.21 -10.44 -1.77
C ASN A 117 1.23 -11.49 -0.65
N LYS A 118 2.41 -11.97 -0.25
CA LYS A 118 2.55 -12.89 0.87
C LYS A 118 2.22 -12.23 2.21
N ALA A 119 2.64 -10.99 2.41
CA ALA A 119 2.44 -10.28 3.67
C ALA A 119 0.96 -9.99 3.97
N PHE A 120 0.14 -9.75 2.94
CA PHE A 120 -1.30 -9.50 3.10
C PHE A 120 -2.17 -10.77 3.18
N ASP A 121 -1.62 -11.96 2.86
CA ASP A 121 -2.38 -13.20 2.85
C ASP A 121 -2.40 -13.92 4.21
N LEU A 122 -3.46 -13.68 4.99
CA LEU A 122 -3.68 -14.33 6.28
C LEU A 122 -3.97 -15.83 6.18
N ARG A 123 -4.28 -16.37 5.00
CA ARG A 123 -4.53 -17.83 4.82
C ARG A 123 -3.25 -18.65 4.98
N GLN A 124 -2.09 -18.00 4.88
CA GLN A 124 -0.80 -18.63 5.12
C GLN A 124 -0.48 -18.79 6.61
N GLU A 125 -1.28 -18.19 7.51
CA GLU A 125 -1.08 -18.32 8.95
C GLU A 125 -1.70 -19.62 9.50
N PRO A 126 -1.04 -20.28 10.48
CA PRO A 126 -1.61 -21.44 11.14
C PRO A 126 -2.96 -21.12 11.80
N GLN A 127 -3.95 -22.02 11.66
CA GLN A 127 -5.28 -21.84 12.23
C GLN A 127 -5.24 -21.53 13.74
N LYS A 128 -4.37 -22.22 14.49
CA LYS A 128 -4.17 -21.96 15.93
C LYS A 128 -3.77 -20.52 16.24
N LEU A 129 -2.95 -19.90 15.38
CA LEU A 129 -2.54 -18.51 15.56
C LEU A 129 -3.70 -17.57 15.25
N ARG A 130 -4.45 -17.85 14.19
CA ARG A 130 -5.63 -17.09 13.83
C ARG A 130 -6.67 -17.14 14.95
N ASP A 131 -6.92 -18.32 15.53
CA ASP A 131 -7.85 -18.52 16.65
C ASP A 131 -7.41 -17.77 17.90
N ARG A 132 -6.10 -17.75 18.20
CA ARG A 132 -5.54 -17.02 19.35
C ARG A 132 -5.78 -15.51 19.26
N TYR A 133 -5.70 -14.94 18.06
CA TYR A 133 -6.01 -13.52 17.83
C TYR A 133 -7.52 -13.26 17.76
N GLY A 134 -8.34 -14.29 17.54
CA GLY A 134 -9.80 -14.21 17.42
C GLY A 134 -10.28 -14.08 15.98
N MET A 135 -11.34 -14.81 15.63
CA MET A 135 -12.01 -14.80 14.31
C MET A 135 -12.92 -13.57 14.12
N HIS A 136 -12.48 -12.39 14.54
CA HIS A 136 -13.21 -11.13 14.36
C HIS A 136 -12.30 -10.06 13.75
N ALA A 137 -12.89 -9.03 13.14
CA ALA A 137 -12.17 -7.99 12.40
C ALA A 137 -10.96 -7.42 13.15
N TRP A 138 -11.14 -7.08 14.44
CA TRP A 138 -10.06 -6.55 15.27
C TRP A 138 -8.88 -7.51 15.46
N GLY A 139 -9.17 -8.78 15.75
CA GLY A 139 -8.15 -9.80 15.96
C GLY A 139 -7.35 -10.07 14.70
N GLN A 140 -8.05 -10.22 13.58
CA GLN A 140 -7.41 -10.46 12.28
C GLN A 140 -6.65 -9.23 11.77
N ARG A 141 -7.08 -8.00 12.08
CA ARG A 141 -6.31 -6.77 11.81
C ARG A 141 -5.00 -6.74 12.59
N CYS A 142 -5.01 -7.12 13.87
CA CYS A 142 -3.78 -7.23 14.67
C CYS A 142 -2.83 -8.31 14.13
N LEU A 143 -3.37 -9.45 13.70
CA LEU A 143 -2.57 -10.50 13.06
C LEU A 143 -1.96 -10.03 11.74
N LEU A 144 -2.73 -9.31 10.93
CA LEU A 144 -2.25 -8.72 9.68
C LEU A 144 -1.13 -7.70 9.93
N ALA A 145 -1.30 -6.82 10.91
CA ALA A 145 -0.28 -5.84 11.30
C ALA A 145 1.03 -6.54 11.70
N ARG A 146 0.95 -7.60 12.51
CA ARG A 146 2.12 -8.41 12.87
C ARG A 146 2.81 -8.97 11.62
N ARG A 147 2.05 -9.59 10.71
CA ARG A 147 2.60 -10.19 9.49
C ARG A 147 3.28 -9.17 8.58
N LEU A 148 2.71 -7.96 8.47
CA LEU A 148 3.31 -6.85 7.73
C LEU A 148 4.66 -6.43 8.33
N VAL A 149 4.75 -6.33 9.66
CA VAL A 149 6.01 -6.03 10.36
C VAL A 149 7.05 -7.14 10.12
N GLU A 150 6.65 -8.40 10.15
CA GLU A 150 7.55 -9.55 9.86
C GLU A 150 8.09 -9.53 8.42
N HIS A 151 7.37 -8.90 7.48
CA HIS A 151 7.79 -8.71 6.09
C HIS A 151 8.45 -7.35 5.83
N GLY A 152 8.70 -6.54 6.88
CA GLY A 152 9.53 -5.33 6.82
C GLY A 152 8.80 -4.00 6.85
N ALA A 153 7.47 -3.98 7.00
CA ALA A 153 6.68 -2.75 7.08
C ALA A 153 7.09 -1.81 8.22
#